data_AF-A0A2D5H841-F1
#
_entry.id   AF-A0A2D5H841-F1
#
_cell.length_a   1.000
_cell.length_b   1.000
_cell.length_c   1.000
_cell.angle_alpha   90.00
_cell.angle_beta   90.00
_cell.angle_gamma   90.00
#
_symmetry.space_group_name_H-M   'P 1'
#
loop_
_entity.id
_entity.type
_entity.pdbx_description
1 polymer ?
#
loop_
_entity_poly.entity_id
_entity_poly.type
_entity_poly.pdbx_seq_one_letter_code
_entity_poly.pdbx_strand_id
1 'polypeptide(L)'
;MLLAALATCFTLGWAGVAAAYDELPRGLAKLTPAEVVDRIHIDDEMLEPHIVISTEKAWKRGRGIEGAHATDVHLRALVDRQSGAVRWQVWHELVYPGHRPEMVGVNYRAGGRLEQAELLFVEHWQDDCPGTDDPPVSCNKYARFVFEIPDDVVAEIAAAYRPESRAPWRLRFKDVNGGSITGGLAPAEAAGLVKAVDRMRGD
;
A
#
# COMPACT_ATOMS: atom_id res chain seq x y z
N MET A 1 -37.70 49.03 -8.21
CA MET A 1 -36.73 48.46 -7.25
C MET A 1 -36.79 46.94 -7.39
N LEU A 2 -35.86 46.34 -8.13
CA LEU A 2 -35.76 44.88 -8.29
C LEU A 2 -34.71 44.37 -7.28
N LEU A 3 -35.12 43.49 -6.36
CA LEU A 3 -34.24 42.81 -5.42
C LEU A 3 -33.53 41.65 -6.12
N ALA A 4 -32.21 41.75 -6.27
CA ALA A 4 -31.35 40.66 -6.69
C ALA A 4 -31.05 39.75 -5.49
N ALA A 5 -31.49 38.49 -5.54
CA ALA A 5 -31.15 37.48 -4.55
C ALA A 5 -29.82 36.83 -4.93
N LEU A 6 -28.76 37.11 -4.15
CA LEU A 6 -27.49 36.40 -4.22
C LEU A 6 -27.64 35.05 -3.53
N ALA A 7 -27.63 33.97 -4.30
CA ALA A 7 -27.57 32.60 -3.80
C ALA A 7 -26.11 32.26 -3.47
N THR A 8 -25.77 32.32 -2.18
CA THR A 8 -24.47 31.90 -1.66
C THR A 8 -24.44 30.38 -1.54
N CYS A 9 -23.88 29.70 -2.55
CA CYS A 9 -23.58 28.27 -2.45
C CYS A 9 -22.42 28.06 -1.45
N PHE A 10 -22.75 27.66 -0.22
CA PHE A 10 -21.77 27.07 0.69
C PHE A 10 -21.37 25.69 0.17
N THR A 11 -20.24 25.61 -0.53
CA THR A 11 -19.56 24.33 -0.74
C THR A 11 -18.96 23.90 0.60
N LEU A 12 -19.66 23.03 1.31
CA LEU A 12 -19.07 22.26 2.40
C LEU A 12 -18.04 21.31 1.78
N GLY A 13 -16.81 21.81 1.63
CA GLY A 13 -15.66 20.99 1.28
C GLY A 13 -15.43 19.98 2.39
N TRP A 14 -15.72 18.72 2.09
CA TRP A 14 -15.38 17.59 2.96
C TRP A 14 -13.85 17.46 2.94
N ALA A 15 -13.18 18.22 3.81
CA ALA A 15 -11.76 18.04 4.08
C ALA A 15 -11.61 16.78 4.95
N GLY A 16 -11.65 15.61 4.30
CA GLY A 16 -11.32 14.34 4.94
C GLY A 16 -9.93 14.45 5.60
N VAL A 17 -9.85 14.05 6.86
CA VAL A 17 -8.64 14.18 7.68
C VAL A 17 -7.57 13.23 7.13
N ALA A 18 -6.71 13.75 6.27
CA ALA A 18 -5.62 13.04 5.59
C ALA A 18 -4.44 12.64 6.51
N ALA A 19 -4.58 12.75 7.84
CA ALA A 19 -3.46 12.72 8.80
C ALA A 19 -2.88 11.32 9.07
N ALA A 20 -3.53 10.25 8.62
CA ALA A 20 -3.26 8.93 9.15
C ALA A 20 -1.98 8.26 8.56
N TYR A 21 -1.30 8.87 7.60
CA TYR A 21 -0.03 8.37 7.05
C TYR A 21 1.11 9.40 7.12
N ASP A 22 1.01 10.39 8.01
CA ASP A 22 2.08 11.36 8.13
C ASP A 22 3.36 10.76 8.75
N GLU A 23 3.20 9.77 9.64
CA GLU A 23 4.31 9.12 10.33
C GLU A 23 4.07 7.61 10.49
N LEU A 24 5.16 6.83 10.40
CA LEU A 24 5.18 5.42 10.73
C LEU A 24 4.92 5.22 12.25
N PRO A 25 4.27 4.12 12.67
CA PRO A 25 4.21 3.72 14.07
C PRO A 25 5.60 3.57 14.68
N ARG A 26 5.73 3.87 15.97
CA ARG A 26 7.02 3.75 16.69
C ARG A 26 7.61 2.33 16.62
N GLY A 27 6.77 1.29 16.62
CA GLY A 27 7.23 -0.10 16.48
C GLY A 27 7.85 -0.36 15.10
N LEU A 28 7.17 0.05 14.04
CA LEU A 28 7.66 -0.09 12.66
C LEU A 28 8.93 0.75 12.42
N ALA A 29 9.02 1.96 12.98
CA ALA A 29 10.20 2.81 12.84
C ALA A 29 11.47 2.25 13.51
N LYS A 30 11.32 1.36 14.49
CA LYS A 30 12.45 0.65 15.11
C LYS A 30 12.97 -0.50 14.26
N LEU A 31 12.21 -0.94 13.27
CA LEU A 31 12.56 -2.07 12.44
C LEU A 31 13.82 -1.74 11.63
N THR A 32 14.81 -2.62 11.71
CA THR A 32 16.04 -2.53 10.93
C THR A 32 15.93 -3.35 9.64
N PRO A 33 16.67 -3.00 8.57
CA PRO A 33 16.72 -3.82 7.36
C PRO A 33 17.15 -5.27 7.62
N ALA A 34 18.01 -5.51 8.61
CA ALA A 34 18.43 -6.86 9.00
C ALA A 34 17.27 -7.65 9.61
N GLU A 35 16.52 -7.06 10.54
CA GLU A 35 15.33 -7.69 11.10
C GLU A 35 14.23 -7.92 10.05
N VAL A 36 14.15 -7.06 9.02
CA VAL A 36 13.26 -7.30 7.87
C VAL A 36 13.71 -8.53 7.09
N VAL A 37 15.00 -8.66 6.76
CA VAL A 37 15.54 -9.84 6.07
C VAL A 37 15.19 -11.13 6.82
N ASP A 38 15.35 -11.13 8.14
CA ASP A 38 15.04 -12.30 8.99
C ASP A 38 13.54 -12.67 9.01
N ARG A 39 12.67 -11.76 8.59
CA ARG A 39 11.20 -11.92 8.57
C ARG A 39 10.61 -11.91 7.17
N ILE A 40 11.44 -11.83 6.13
CA ILE A 40 11.00 -11.78 4.75
C ILE A 40 10.24 -13.07 4.44
N HIS A 41 9.13 -12.96 3.72
CA HIS A 41 8.48 -14.14 3.18
C HIS A 41 9.11 -14.48 1.84
N ILE A 42 9.62 -15.71 1.71
CA ILE A 42 10.02 -16.27 0.42
C ILE A 42 8.99 -17.35 0.06
N ASP A 43 8.47 -17.27 -1.14
CA ASP A 43 7.66 -18.28 -1.79
C ASP A 43 8.39 -18.77 -3.05
N ASP A 44 8.83 -20.02 -3.00
CA ASP A 44 9.69 -20.67 -4.00
C ASP A 44 8.99 -21.92 -4.53
N GLU A 45 7.80 -21.72 -5.11
CA GLU A 45 7.03 -22.81 -5.71
C GLU A 45 7.63 -23.24 -7.06
N MET A 46 8.06 -24.51 -7.15
CA MET A 46 8.80 -25.05 -8.32
C MET A 46 8.04 -24.92 -9.65
N LEU A 47 6.71 -24.90 -9.61
CA LEU A 47 5.87 -24.79 -10.80
C LEU A 47 5.54 -23.35 -11.19
N GLU A 48 5.91 -22.37 -10.36
CA GLU A 48 5.74 -20.96 -10.65
C GLU A 48 6.95 -20.38 -11.39
N PRO A 49 6.75 -19.51 -12.40
CA PRO A 49 7.85 -18.93 -13.17
C PRO A 49 8.72 -17.95 -12.37
N HIS A 50 8.25 -17.50 -11.20
CA HIS A 50 8.94 -16.53 -10.36
C HIS A 50 9.09 -17.04 -8.94
N ILE A 51 10.16 -16.61 -8.28
CA ILE A 51 10.29 -16.65 -6.82
C ILE A 51 9.70 -15.36 -6.28
N VAL A 52 8.78 -15.44 -5.32
CA VAL A 52 8.19 -14.25 -4.67
C VAL A 52 8.92 -13.99 -3.36
N ILE A 53 9.45 -12.78 -3.20
CA ILE A 53 10.05 -12.32 -1.94
C ILE A 53 9.25 -11.11 -1.46
N SER A 54 8.70 -11.13 -0.26
CA SER A 54 7.67 -10.17 0.19
C SER A 54 7.90 -9.68 1.63
N THR A 55 7.57 -8.40 1.88
CA THR A 55 7.62 -7.79 3.22
C THR A 55 6.38 -8.06 4.06
N GLU A 56 5.39 -8.80 3.56
CA GLU A 56 4.09 -9.02 4.24
C GLU A 56 4.19 -9.57 5.67
N LYS A 57 5.23 -10.36 5.96
CA LYS A 57 5.48 -10.97 7.28
C LYS A 57 6.47 -10.16 8.13
N ALA A 58 7.12 -9.15 7.55
CA ALA A 58 8.10 -8.32 8.23
C ALA A 58 7.45 -7.49 9.35
N TRP A 59 6.24 -7.00 9.09
CA TRP A 59 5.43 -6.26 10.04
C TRP A 59 3.94 -6.44 9.74
N LYS A 60 3.16 -6.84 10.74
CA LYS A 60 1.70 -6.97 10.63
C LYS A 60 1.01 -5.86 11.39
N ARG A 61 0.13 -5.14 10.70
CA ARG A 61 -0.78 -4.17 11.32
C ARG A 61 -2.11 -4.15 10.59
N GLY A 62 -3.16 -3.95 11.37
CA GLY A 62 -4.44 -3.47 10.88
C GLY A 62 -4.78 -2.13 11.52
N ARG A 63 -5.50 -1.27 10.81
CA ARG A 63 -5.97 0.03 11.32
C ARG A 63 -7.27 0.48 10.67
N GLY A 64 -8.12 1.12 11.45
CA GLY A 64 -9.25 1.87 10.89
C GLY A 64 -8.75 3.07 10.07
N ILE A 65 -9.38 3.30 8.92
CA ILE A 65 -9.36 4.53 8.15
C ILE A 65 -10.81 4.94 7.90
N GLU A 66 -11.06 6.19 7.49
CA GLU A 66 -12.43 6.63 7.22
C GLU A 66 -13.08 5.73 6.16
N GLY A 67 -14.14 5.02 6.54
CA GLY A 67 -14.86 4.11 5.65
C GLY A 67 -14.16 2.79 5.31
N ALA A 68 -13.06 2.42 5.98
CA ALA A 68 -12.39 1.13 5.76
C ALA A 68 -11.48 0.71 6.93
N HIS A 69 -11.02 -0.53 6.91
CA HIS A 69 -9.88 -1.02 7.67
C HIS A 69 -8.77 -1.34 6.69
N ALA A 70 -7.60 -0.75 6.90
CA ALA A 70 -6.44 -0.93 6.07
C ALA A 70 -5.41 -1.82 6.78
N THR A 71 -4.81 -2.75 6.05
CA THR A 71 -3.54 -3.35 6.48
C THR A 71 -2.40 -2.35 6.21
N ASP A 72 -1.14 -2.73 6.45
CA ASP A 72 -0.02 -1.89 6.02
C ASP A 72 0.24 -2.06 4.51
N VAL A 73 0.99 -1.12 3.93
CA VAL A 73 1.44 -1.23 2.53
C VAL A 73 2.64 -2.16 2.49
N HIS A 74 2.63 -3.09 1.55
CA HIS A 74 3.68 -4.09 1.42
C HIS A 74 4.39 -3.99 0.08
N LEU A 75 5.64 -4.44 0.06
CA LEU A 75 6.49 -4.52 -1.13
C LEU A 75 6.84 -5.98 -1.39
N ARG A 76 6.83 -6.39 -2.66
CA ARG A 76 7.32 -7.69 -3.10
C ARG A 76 8.18 -7.58 -4.34
N ALA A 77 9.11 -8.52 -4.47
CA ALA A 77 9.92 -8.77 -5.64
C ALA A 77 9.44 -10.08 -6.29
N LEU A 78 9.20 -10.05 -7.60
CA LEU A 78 9.00 -11.23 -8.42
C LEU A 78 10.30 -11.47 -9.20
N VAL A 79 11.06 -12.49 -8.81
CA VAL A 79 12.32 -12.83 -9.48
C VAL A 79 12.09 -13.95 -10.48
N ASP A 80 12.28 -13.65 -11.77
CA ASP A 80 12.18 -14.63 -12.84
C ASP A 80 13.25 -15.72 -12.68
N ARG A 81 12.85 -16.98 -12.68
CA ARG A 81 13.75 -18.11 -12.43
C ARG A 81 14.80 -18.31 -13.53
N GLN A 82 14.50 -17.92 -14.76
CA GLN A 82 15.36 -18.19 -15.91
C GLN A 82 16.43 -17.12 -16.09
N SER A 83 16.02 -15.86 -15.98
CA SER A 83 16.84 -14.68 -16.26
C SER A 83 17.39 -14.00 -15.00
N GLY A 84 16.78 -14.24 -13.84
CA GLY A 84 17.06 -13.49 -12.61
C GLY A 84 16.52 -12.06 -12.64
N ALA A 85 15.75 -11.68 -13.66
CA ALA A 85 15.12 -10.36 -13.74
C ALA A 85 14.13 -10.15 -12.58
N VAL A 86 14.13 -8.95 -12.01
CA VAL A 86 13.29 -8.61 -10.86
C VAL A 86 12.20 -7.65 -11.31
N ARG A 87 10.96 -7.89 -10.86
CA ARG A 87 9.88 -6.90 -10.93
C ARG A 87 9.42 -6.56 -9.53
N TRP A 88 9.27 -5.27 -9.25
CA TRP A 88 8.84 -4.78 -7.95
C TRP A 88 7.39 -4.38 -7.96
N GLN A 89 6.66 -4.89 -6.98
CA GLN A 89 5.25 -4.63 -6.83
C GLN A 89 4.96 -4.13 -5.43
N VAL A 90 4.17 -3.06 -5.36
CA VAL A 90 3.60 -2.56 -4.12
C VAL A 90 2.15 -2.97 -4.08
N TRP A 91 1.69 -3.41 -2.93
CA TRP A 91 0.28 -3.71 -2.74
C TRP A 91 -0.26 -3.22 -1.41
N HIS A 92 -1.57 -2.98 -1.39
CA HIS A 92 -2.29 -2.50 -0.22
C HIS A 92 -3.61 -3.24 -0.10
N GLU A 93 -3.91 -3.78 1.09
CA GLU A 93 -5.19 -4.42 1.36
C GLU A 93 -6.11 -3.53 2.18
N LEU A 94 -7.35 -3.47 1.73
CA LEU A 94 -8.39 -2.68 2.34
C LEU A 94 -9.65 -3.54 2.54
N VAL A 95 -10.27 -3.35 3.70
CA VAL A 95 -11.53 -3.95 4.11
C VAL A 95 -12.56 -2.84 4.23
N TYR A 96 -13.67 -2.94 3.52
CA TYR A 96 -14.70 -1.91 3.45
C TYR A 96 -15.99 -2.43 4.08
N PRO A 97 -16.59 -1.71 5.04
CA PRO A 97 -17.98 -1.89 5.37
C PRO A 97 -18.84 -1.31 4.23
N GLY A 98 -19.54 -2.17 3.47
CA GLY A 98 -20.48 -1.71 2.45
C GLY A 98 -19.90 -1.61 1.04
N HIS A 99 -19.89 -0.42 0.41
CA HIS A 99 -19.50 -0.27 -1.00
C HIS A 99 -17.98 -0.29 -1.18
N ARG A 100 -17.48 -1.01 -2.19
CA ARG A 100 -16.04 -1.02 -2.53
C ARG A 100 -15.73 0.18 -3.43
N PRO A 101 -14.75 1.01 -3.11
CA PRO A 101 -14.29 2.05 -4.04
C PRO A 101 -13.65 1.40 -5.26
N GLU A 102 -13.91 2.00 -6.42
CA GLU A 102 -13.26 1.64 -7.68
C GLU A 102 -11.96 2.45 -7.80
N MET A 103 -10.85 1.83 -7.38
CA MET A 103 -9.52 2.43 -7.49
C MET A 103 -9.00 2.32 -8.92
N VAL A 104 -8.36 3.39 -9.41
CA VAL A 104 -7.86 3.47 -10.79
C VAL A 104 -6.36 3.71 -10.91
N GLY A 105 -5.70 4.12 -9.84
CA GLY A 105 -4.27 4.38 -9.89
C GLY A 105 -3.68 4.85 -8.57
N VAL A 106 -2.39 5.11 -8.61
CA VAL A 106 -1.59 5.49 -7.45
C VAL A 106 -0.70 6.66 -7.80
N ASN A 107 -0.69 7.68 -6.92
CA ASN A 107 0.27 8.77 -6.99
C ASN A 107 1.34 8.57 -5.91
N TYR A 108 2.61 8.75 -6.24
CA TYR A 108 3.73 8.67 -5.30
C TYR A 108 4.82 9.68 -5.65
N ARG A 109 5.81 9.84 -4.77
CA ARG A 109 6.99 10.66 -5.05
C ARG A 109 8.21 9.80 -5.33
N ALA A 110 8.92 10.12 -6.39
CA ALA A 110 10.20 9.55 -6.76
C ALA A 110 11.03 10.60 -7.52
N GLY A 111 12.35 10.62 -7.34
CA GLY A 111 13.24 11.59 -7.98
C GLY A 111 12.88 13.06 -7.68
N GLY A 112 12.25 13.33 -6.54
CA GLY A 112 11.71 14.64 -6.18
C GLY A 112 10.44 15.08 -6.93
N ARG A 113 9.93 14.25 -7.84
CA ARG A 113 8.76 14.51 -8.68
C ARG A 113 7.53 13.77 -8.16
N LEU A 114 6.35 14.20 -8.60
CA LEU A 114 5.11 13.46 -8.42
C LEU A 114 4.97 12.53 -9.62
N GLU A 115 4.88 11.24 -9.36
CA GLU A 115 4.70 10.18 -10.35
C GLU A 115 3.32 9.53 -10.18
N GLN A 116 2.85 8.89 -11.24
CA GLN A 116 1.59 8.16 -11.28
C GLN A 116 1.82 6.77 -11.88
N ALA A 117 1.21 5.76 -11.27
CA ALA A 117 1.14 4.41 -11.81
C ALA A 117 -0.32 3.96 -11.92
N GLU A 118 -0.62 3.19 -12.96
CA GLU A 118 -1.87 2.43 -13.07
C GLU A 118 -1.83 1.21 -12.15
N LEU A 119 -3.00 0.71 -11.78
CA LEU A 119 -3.09 -0.56 -11.08
C LEU A 119 -2.82 -1.70 -12.07
N LEU A 120 -1.97 -2.64 -11.68
CA LEU A 120 -1.73 -3.86 -12.45
C LEU A 120 -2.95 -4.77 -12.38
N PHE A 121 -3.49 -4.97 -11.18
CA PHE A 121 -4.75 -5.67 -10.95
C PHE A 121 -5.35 -5.30 -9.59
N VAL A 122 -6.64 -5.60 -9.46
CA VAL A 122 -7.39 -5.55 -8.19
C VAL A 122 -7.90 -6.94 -7.89
N GLU A 123 -7.50 -7.47 -6.75
CA GLU A 123 -7.95 -8.77 -6.28
C GLU A 123 -9.07 -8.58 -5.26
N HIS A 124 -10.14 -9.36 -5.40
CA HIS A 124 -11.26 -9.40 -4.46
C HIS A 124 -11.41 -10.82 -3.93
N TRP A 125 -11.58 -10.97 -2.63
CA TRP A 125 -11.91 -12.25 -1.99
C TRP A 125 -13.35 -12.25 -1.50
N GLN A 126 -13.74 -13.37 -0.90
CA GLN A 126 -15.06 -13.59 -0.34
C GLN A 126 -15.43 -12.48 0.65
N ASP A 127 -16.61 -11.91 0.45
CA ASP A 127 -17.19 -10.95 1.38
C ASP A 127 -17.60 -11.66 2.68
N ASP A 128 -17.29 -11.04 3.82
CA ASP A 128 -17.71 -11.49 5.14
C ASP A 128 -18.98 -10.72 5.51
N CYS A 129 -20.11 -11.25 5.06
CA CYS A 129 -21.43 -10.70 5.33
C CYS A 129 -22.14 -11.51 6.42
N PRO A 130 -22.86 -10.86 7.35
CA PRO A 130 -23.72 -11.57 8.31
C PRO A 130 -24.79 -12.38 7.59
N GLY A 131 -25.21 -13.48 8.22
CA GLY A 131 -26.34 -14.27 7.76
C GLY A 131 -27.65 -13.48 7.86
N THR A 132 -28.70 -13.98 7.22
CA THR A 132 -30.04 -13.33 7.25
C THR A 132 -30.65 -13.25 8.64
N ASP A 133 -30.24 -14.13 9.55
CA ASP A 133 -30.75 -14.23 10.92
C ASP A 133 -29.87 -13.49 11.94
N ASP A 134 -28.72 -12.94 11.51
CA ASP A 134 -27.79 -12.24 12.38
C ASP A 134 -28.21 -10.76 12.59
N PRO A 135 -27.72 -10.10 13.66
CA PRO A 135 -27.90 -8.65 13.82
C PRO A 135 -27.40 -7.89 12.59
N PRO A 136 -28.03 -6.76 12.22
CA PRO A 136 -27.65 -5.98 11.05
C PRO A 136 -26.28 -5.32 11.27
N VAL A 137 -25.21 -6.07 10.97
CA VAL A 137 -23.83 -5.57 10.89
C VAL A 137 -23.46 -5.33 9.43
N SER A 138 -22.52 -4.41 9.21
CA SER A 138 -22.04 -4.12 7.85
C SER A 138 -21.30 -5.32 7.28
N CYS A 139 -21.60 -5.69 6.04
CA CYS A 139 -20.80 -6.66 5.31
C CYS A 139 -19.39 -6.13 5.03
N ASN A 140 -18.38 -6.90 5.42
CA ASN A 140 -16.98 -6.62 5.16
C ASN A 140 -16.61 -7.10 3.77
N LYS A 141 -16.18 -6.17 2.93
CA LYS A 141 -15.70 -6.44 1.58
C LYS A 141 -14.21 -6.22 1.53
N TYR A 142 -13.48 -7.10 0.87
CA TYR A 142 -12.04 -7.04 0.88
C TYR A 142 -11.49 -6.80 -0.53
N ALA A 143 -10.41 -6.03 -0.61
CA ALA A 143 -9.68 -5.82 -1.87
C ALA A 143 -8.18 -5.66 -1.63
N ARG A 144 -7.37 -6.20 -2.55
CA ARG A 144 -5.94 -5.90 -2.68
C ARG A 144 -5.71 -5.14 -3.98
N PHE A 145 -5.04 -4.00 -3.88
CA PHE A 145 -4.66 -3.19 -5.02
C PHE A 145 -3.17 -3.35 -5.26
N VAL A 146 -2.77 -3.72 -6.48
CA VAL A 146 -1.37 -3.99 -6.83
C VAL A 146 -0.93 -3.07 -7.96
N PHE A 147 0.27 -2.50 -7.85
CA PHE A 147 0.91 -1.74 -8.92
C PHE A 147 2.43 -2.01 -8.94
N GLU A 148 3.07 -1.72 -10.07
CA GLU A 148 4.51 -1.86 -10.24
C GLU A 148 5.23 -0.54 -9.99
N ILE A 149 6.44 -0.63 -9.44
CA ILE A 149 7.38 0.50 -9.36
C ILE A 149 8.72 0.10 -9.99
N PRO A 150 9.43 1.04 -10.63
CA PRO A 150 10.72 0.73 -11.23
C PRO A 150 11.83 0.48 -10.18
N ASP A 151 12.90 -0.19 -10.59
CA ASP A 151 14.05 -0.56 -9.75
C ASP A 151 14.70 0.65 -9.05
N ASP A 152 14.84 1.77 -9.76
CA ASP A 152 15.47 2.98 -9.22
C ASP A 152 14.63 3.63 -8.12
N VAL A 153 13.30 3.54 -8.22
CA VAL A 153 12.38 3.97 -7.16
C VAL A 153 12.53 3.09 -5.93
N VAL A 154 12.66 1.77 -6.08
CA VAL A 154 12.92 0.87 -4.93
C VAL A 154 14.25 1.20 -4.28
N ALA A 155 15.29 1.43 -5.07
CA ALA A 155 16.60 1.83 -4.58
C ALA A 155 16.54 3.18 -3.83
N GLU A 156 15.79 4.16 -4.33
CA GLU A 156 15.54 5.44 -3.66
C GLU A 156 14.88 5.23 -2.29
N ILE A 157 13.81 4.41 -2.23
CA ILE A 157 13.10 4.14 -0.98
C ILE A 157 14.02 3.44 0.02
N ALA A 158 14.79 2.44 -0.42
CA ALA A 158 15.76 1.73 0.41
C ALA A 158 16.85 2.67 0.95
N ALA A 159 17.39 3.55 0.11
CA ALA A 159 18.42 4.53 0.48
C ALA A 159 17.91 5.59 1.46
N ALA A 160 16.60 5.85 1.50
CA ALA A 160 15.98 6.76 2.45
C ALA A 160 15.93 6.21 3.90
N TYR A 161 16.30 4.94 4.11
CA TYR A 161 16.34 4.37 5.46
C TYR A 161 17.26 5.15 6.39
N ARG A 162 16.72 5.52 7.54
CA ARG A 162 17.46 6.04 8.69
C ARG A 162 16.94 5.33 9.95
N PRO A 163 17.81 4.84 10.84
CA PRO A 163 17.38 4.22 12.09
C PRO A 163 16.40 5.10 12.86
N GLU A 164 15.32 4.50 13.37
CA GLU A 164 14.26 5.16 14.15
C GLU A 164 13.46 6.25 13.41
N SER A 165 13.74 6.49 12.13
CA SER A 165 12.98 7.44 11.31
C SER A 165 11.54 6.98 11.18
N ARG A 166 10.63 7.94 11.40
CA ARG A 166 9.19 7.73 11.24
C ARG A 166 8.67 8.24 9.90
N ALA A 167 9.55 8.66 8.99
CA ALA A 167 9.15 9.14 7.68
C ALA A 167 8.83 7.97 6.74
N PRO A 168 7.57 7.79 6.30
CA PRO A 168 7.22 6.78 5.31
C PRO A 168 7.58 7.26 3.89
N TRP A 169 7.79 6.31 2.98
CA TRP A 169 7.57 6.58 1.56
C TRP A 169 6.05 6.59 1.31
N ARG A 170 5.52 7.75 0.92
CA ARG A 170 4.08 7.99 0.82
C ARG A 170 3.57 7.71 -0.57
N LEU A 171 2.42 7.06 -0.63
CA LEU A 171 1.66 6.81 -1.84
C LEU A 171 0.19 7.16 -1.60
N ARG A 172 -0.56 7.40 -2.66
CA ARG A 172 -1.99 7.71 -2.59
C ARG A 172 -2.74 7.02 -3.71
N PHE A 173 -3.55 6.04 -3.33
CA PHE A 173 -4.55 5.42 -4.20
C PHE A 173 -5.66 6.41 -4.51
N LYS A 174 -6.11 6.41 -5.76
CA LYS A 174 -7.15 7.29 -6.29
C LYS A 174 -8.33 6.46 -6.77
N ASP A 175 -9.54 6.85 -6.37
CA ASP A 175 -10.76 6.30 -6.94
C ASP A 175 -11.32 7.16 -8.09
N VAL A 176 -12.22 6.57 -8.87
CA VAL A 176 -12.90 7.23 -10.00
C VAL A 176 -13.72 8.47 -9.61
N ASN A 177 -14.16 8.55 -8.35
CA ASN A 177 -15.02 9.63 -7.84
C ASN A 177 -14.22 10.76 -7.17
N GLY A 178 -12.88 10.72 -7.27
CA GLY A 178 -11.98 11.72 -6.69
C GLY A 178 -11.62 11.48 -5.22
N GLY A 179 -12.17 10.44 -4.59
CA GLY A 179 -11.73 9.99 -3.29
C GLY A 179 -10.33 9.39 -3.36
N SER A 180 -9.71 9.24 -2.19
CA SER A 180 -8.34 8.76 -2.12
C SER A 180 -7.99 8.14 -0.79
N ILE A 181 -7.12 7.13 -0.84
CA ILE A 181 -6.57 6.47 0.34
C ILE A 181 -5.05 6.65 0.29
N THR A 182 -4.51 7.30 1.31
CA THR A 182 -3.05 7.42 1.44
C THR A 182 -2.51 6.10 2.01
N GLY A 183 -1.28 5.77 1.69
CA GLY A 183 -0.53 4.62 2.18
C GLY A 183 0.88 5.07 2.55
N GLY A 184 1.60 4.23 3.29
CA GLY A 184 2.99 4.49 3.66
C GLY A 184 3.77 3.19 3.79
N LEU A 185 4.88 3.09 3.07
CA LEU A 185 5.84 1.98 3.16
C LEU A 185 7.03 2.42 4.02
N ALA A 186 7.54 1.55 4.89
CA ALA A 186 8.74 1.88 5.66
C ALA A 186 10.00 1.69 4.80
N PRO A 187 10.91 2.70 4.73
CA PRO A 187 12.20 2.54 4.06
C PRO A 187 13.02 1.32 4.53
N ALA A 188 12.88 0.93 5.81
CA ALA A 188 13.51 -0.27 6.36
C ALA A 188 13.04 -1.56 5.64
N GLU A 189 11.76 -1.64 5.27
CA GLU A 189 11.17 -2.78 4.57
C GLU A 189 11.73 -2.90 3.15
N ALA A 190 11.81 -1.79 2.41
CA ALA A 190 12.42 -1.77 1.08
C ALA A 190 13.91 -2.15 1.14
N ALA A 191 14.67 -1.56 2.08
CA ALA A 191 16.08 -1.88 2.25
C ALA A 191 16.33 -3.33 2.66
N GLY A 192 15.46 -3.91 3.48
CA GLY A 192 15.54 -5.33 3.83
C GLY A 192 15.18 -6.24 2.65
N LEU A 193 14.16 -5.88 1.87
CA LEU A 193 13.75 -6.66 0.71
C LEU A 193 14.82 -6.68 -0.38
N VAL A 194 15.44 -5.53 -0.70
CA VAL A 194 16.56 -5.46 -1.65
C VAL A 194 17.69 -6.41 -1.23
N LYS A 195 18.11 -6.36 0.04
CA LYS A 195 19.13 -7.28 0.57
C LYS A 195 18.73 -8.76 0.48
N ALA A 196 17.46 -9.07 0.69
CA ALA A 196 16.96 -10.44 0.59
C ALA A 196 17.01 -10.95 -0.87
N VAL A 197 16.68 -10.09 -1.83
CA VAL A 197 16.79 -10.38 -3.27
C VAL A 197 18.26 -10.59 -3.66
N ASP A 198 19.16 -9.71 -3.26
CA ASP A 198 20.60 -9.82 -3.55
C ASP A 198 21.17 -11.13 -3.01
N ARG A 199 20.88 -11.46 -1.75
CA ARG A 199 21.30 -12.73 -1.12
C ARG A 199 20.80 -13.96 -1.86
N MET A 200 19.57 -13.92 -2.39
CA MET A 200 19.00 -15.03 -3.14
C MET A 200 19.69 -15.19 -4.49
N ARG A 201 20.05 -14.08 -5.15
CA ARG A 201 20.78 -14.07 -6.42
C ARG A 201 22.25 -14.49 -6.29
N GLY A 202 22.79 -14.46 -5.07
CA GLY A 202 24.18 -14.82 -4.77
C GLY A 202 25.17 -13.66 -4.88
N ASP A 203 24.66 -12.42 -4.81
CA ASP A 203 25.44 -11.18 -4.72
C ASP A 203 25.79 -10.86 -3.24
#